data_AF-A0A8K0LWH8-F1
#
_entry.id   AF-A0A8K0LWH8-F1
#
_cell.length_a   1.000
_cell.length_b   1.000
_cell.length_c   1.000
_cell.angle_alpha   90.00
_cell.angle_beta   90.00
_cell.angle_gamma   90.00
#
_symmetry.space_group_name_H-M   'P 1'
#
loop_
_entity.id
_entity.type
_entity.pdbx_description
1 polymer ?
#
loop_
_entity_poly.entity_id
_entity_poly.type
_entity_poly.pdbx_seq_one_letter_code
_entity_poly.pdbx_strand_id
1 'polypeptide(L)'
;MAESRVSEKHSSPEYTELDQNDQTHTDSSPTPTKSRPRRLFKYWPLLLAHTAGCIGLALALVFAVNHYNAIDTSTPRYNGGKLRLRVSDVTTLVSAGLVVIKFFTAAWGAIAVWRCAYELTQNPGAALSPKQLSFMTRYKLPPWTRYPFSRPKGFRSWAIALVLLFTVPQQFIAPLLSGAVNWNPSSVPADATVPVNSTDPSATSDFWYQYLVNSYAPKRATILRLAAGLASMAWSDSSTVSQNGTSLTGNGCRHVVNDYGLTVNSTLANSVVPCIKFHSISWAMSASEIPTAVSDLVTTNAETLSLLNDTLYQYTNPGHAVLFNPDKLWDPSQYGLPEATLISGPQSLGLLIANQYTDDCKGLDVNNFGDVDKIPQYKYGWALGTCFIFANVTLSAGVTTSKVSTYVTSRVVEDQTPIDEVVLKANRWVQQSLWLLPDLMTMVSSMNSTLLPTWDNIDHYAENLIRQCYLAAWDSFHRSFDTDGTVSPATPRESRVQATVSNSRVISWLAISLLHTIGGILLISMLSRPEPEVSNGEDSAGKEDSAGTEDSARRVGGTEAGKDIMNNLAALNFL
;
A
#
# COMPACT_ATOMS: atom_id res chain seq x y z
N MET A 1 -48.91 20.81 0.46
CA MET A 1 -49.20 20.30 -0.89
C MET A 1 -48.33 19.09 -1.13
N ALA A 2 -48.80 17.88 -1.43
CA ALA A 2 -50.14 17.27 -1.35
C ALA A 2 -49.88 15.76 -1.15
N GLU A 3 -50.42 15.12 -0.10
CA GLU A 3 -51.64 14.27 -0.12
C GLU A 3 -51.69 13.13 -1.16
N SER A 4 -51.67 11.89 -0.66
CA SER A 4 -52.57 10.74 -0.94
C SER A 4 -51.82 9.42 -0.57
N ARG A 5 -52.26 8.51 0.32
CA ARG A 5 -53.49 7.66 0.37
C ARG A 5 -53.64 6.84 -0.92
N VAL A 6 -54.02 5.55 -0.95
CA VAL A 6 -54.56 4.56 0.01
C VAL A 6 -54.20 3.15 -0.56
N SER A 7 -54.04 2.05 0.19
CA SER A 7 -55.15 1.16 0.56
C SER A 7 -54.73 0.02 1.48
N GLU A 8 -55.61 -0.28 2.43
CA GLU A 8 -55.62 -1.51 3.24
C GLU A 8 -56.02 -2.74 2.41
N LYS A 9 -55.77 -3.94 2.98
CA LYS A 9 -56.70 -5.06 2.85
C LYS A 9 -56.75 -5.90 4.13
N HIS A 10 -57.97 -6.03 4.65
CA HIS A 10 -58.36 -6.86 5.81
C HIS A 10 -58.33 -8.36 5.46
N SER A 11 -57.96 -9.21 6.43
CA SER A 11 -58.73 -10.43 6.78
C SER A 11 -58.19 -11.12 8.05
N SER A 12 -59.06 -11.26 9.04
CA SER A 12 -58.99 -12.19 10.18
C SER A 12 -60.41 -12.75 10.37
N PRO A 13 -60.67 -13.67 11.31
CA PRO A 13 -59.83 -14.72 11.91
C PRO A 13 -60.41 -16.13 11.60
N GLU A 14 -59.80 -17.20 12.12
CA GLU A 14 -60.52 -18.46 12.33
C GLU A 14 -60.21 -19.01 13.73
N TYR A 15 -61.27 -19.22 14.50
CA TYR A 15 -61.27 -19.89 15.80
C TYR A 15 -61.97 -21.23 15.61
N THR A 16 -61.49 -22.28 16.27
CA THR A 16 -62.31 -23.48 16.50
C THR A 16 -62.07 -23.94 17.92
N GLU A 17 -63.17 -24.13 18.65
CA GLU A 17 -63.21 -24.44 20.07
C GLU A 17 -63.63 -25.91 20.24
N LEU A 18 -63.18 -26.52 21.36
CA LEU A 18 -63.74 -27.71 22.02
C LEU A 18 -64.14 -28.96 21.19
N ASP A 19 -63.63 -30.12 21.61
CA ASP A 19 -64.55 -31.03 22.31
C ASP A 19 -63.84 -31.94 23.35
N GLN A 20 -64.66 -32.56 24.20
CA GLN A 20 -64.31 -33.27 25.42
C GLN A 20 -64.15 -34.80 25.25
N ASN A 21 -63.20 -35.34 26.01
CA ASN A 21 -63.35 -36.56 26.84
C ASN A 21 -63.96 -37.85 26.23
N ASP A 22 -63.13 -38.91 26.13
CA ASP A 22 -63.54 -40.20 26.70
C ASP A 22 -62.34 -41.06 27.16
N GLN A 23 -62.59 -41.95 28.12
CA GLN A 23 -61.63 -42.91 28.66
C GLN A 23 -61.84 -44.30 28.05
N THR A 24 -60.76 -45.05 27.80
CA THR A 24 -60.85 -46.52 27.89
C THR A 24 -59.51 -47.15 28.27
N HIS A 25 -59.56 -47.99 29.30
CA HIS A 25 -58.44 -48.83 29.75
C HIS A 25 -58.22 -50.00 28.78
N THR A 26 -56.95 -50.31 28.47
CA THR A 26 -56.51 -51.70 28.21
C THR A 26 -55.03 -51.86 28.59
N ASP A 27 -54.75 -52.80 29.49
CA ASP A 27 -53.40 -53.17 29.89
C ASP A 27 -52.68 -54.02 28.83
N SER A 28 -51.44 -53.68 28.50
CA SER A 28 -50.49 -54.65 27.92
C SER A 28 -49.03 -54.27 28.17
N SER A 29 -48.41 -54.98 29.13
CA SER A 29 -46.96 -55.27 29.30
C SER A 29 -45.89 -54.34 28.69
N PRO A 30 -45.05 -53.65 29.51
CA PRO A 30 -43.96 -52.83 29.01
C PRO A 30 -42.67 -53.62 28.71
N THR A 31 -42.36 -53.86 27.44
CA THR A 31 -41.01 -54.29 27.01
C THR A 31 -40.08 -53.08 26.82
N PRO A 32 -38.90 -53.02 27.48
CA PRO A 32 -38.05 -51.82 27.49
C PRO A 32 -37.03 -51.75 26.34
N THR A 33 -37.34 -51.02 25.26
CA THR A 33 -36.43 -50.84 24.11
C THR A 33 -35.81 -49.44 23.99
N LYS A 34 -34.68 -49.25 24.70
CA LYS A 34 -33.50 -48.42 24.36
C LYS A 34 -33.71 -47.12 23.52
N SER A 35 -34.31 -46.08 24.08
CA SER A 35 -34.42 -44.74 23.44
C SER A 35 -33.27 -43.75 23.77
N ARG A 36 -32.01 -44.22 23.86
CA ARG A 36 -30.84 -43.41 24.29
C ARG A 36 -30.37 -42.27 23.33
N PRO A 37 -30.53 -42.29 21.98
CA PRO A 37 -29.84 -41.33 21.11
C PRO A 37 -30.38 -39.89 21.15
N ARG A 38 -31.66 -39.67 21.49
CA ARG A 38 -32.26 -38.30 21.51
C ARG A 38 -31.60 -37.32 22.49
N ARG A 39 -30.85 -37.80 23.50
CA ARG A 39 -30.17 -36.93 24.48
C ARG A 39 -28.80 -36.41 24.01
N LEU A 40 -28.16 -37.08 23.05
CA LEU A 40 -26.85 -36.69 22.51
C LEU A 40 -26.94 -35.51 21.52
N PHE A 41 -28.02 -35.45 20.74
CA PHE A 41 -28.26 -34.39 19.75
C PHE A 41 -28.39 -32.98 20.35
N LYS A 42 -28.73 -32.85 21.65
CA LYS A 42 -29.00 -31.55 22.30
C LYS A 42 -27.77 -30.62 22.38
N TYR A 43 -26.56 -31.15 22.28
CA TYR A 43 -25.32 -30.37 22.46
C TYR A 43 -24.60 -30.05 21.14
N TRP A 44 -25.00 -30.66 20.02
CA TRP A 44 -24.44 -30.42 18.68
C TRP A 44 -24.47 -28.94 18.23
N PRO A 45 -25.54 -28.15 18.48
CA PRO A 45 -25.63 -26.78 17.97
C PRO A 45 -24.49 -25.85 18.40
N LEU A 46 -23.98 -25.99 19.63
CA LEU A 46 -22.87 -25.16 20.13
C LEU A 46 -21.56 -25.44 19.39
N LEU A 47 -21.28 -26.73 19.14
CA LEU A 47 -20.08 -27.15 18.43
C LEU A 47 -20.14 -26.71 16.95
N LEU A 48 -21.29 -26.89 16.30
CA LEU A 48 -21.52 -26.43 14.93
C LEU A 48 -21.42 -24.89 14.82
N ALA A 49 -22.00 -24.14 15.75
CA ALA A 49 -21.92 -22.68 15.77
C ALA A 49 -20.47 -22.18 15.94
N HIS A 50 -19.69 -22.83 16.82
CA HIS A 50 -18.26 -22.58 16.95
C HIS A 50 -17.51 -22.84 15.63
N THR A 51 -17.66 -24.04 15.04
CA THR A 51 -16.96 -24.41 13.80
C THR A 51 -17.33 -23.49 12.64
N ALA A 52 -18.62 -23.18 12.47
CA ALA A 52 -19.11 -22.26 11.44
C ALA A 52 -18.60 -20.83 11.66
N GLY A 53 -18.58 -20.35 12.90
CA GLY A 53 -18.01 -19.05 13.27
C GLY A 53 -16.51 -18.95 12.96
N CYS A 54 -15.74 -19.97 13.29
CA CYS A 54 -14.31 -20.03 12.99
C CYS A 54 -14.03 -20.02 11.48
N ILE A 55 -14.73 -20.86 10.71
CA ILE A 55 -14.60 -20.90 9.25
C ILE A 55 -15.04 -19.56 8.63
N GLY A 56 -16.20 -19.03 9.02
CA GLY A 56 -16.73 -17.77 8.50
C GLY A 56 -15.80 -16.58 8.76
N LEU A 57 -15.24 -16.47 9.97
CA LEU A 57 -14.29 -15.40 10.30
C LEU A 57 -12.96 -15.52 9.54
N ALA A 58 -12.44 -16.75 9.38
CA ALA A 58 -11.24 -16.99 8.57
C ALA A 58 -11.46 -16.63 7.09
N LEU A 59 -12.59 -17.01 6.51
CA LEU A 59 -12.97 -16.66 5.14
C LEU A 59 -13.15 -15.14 4.98
N ALA A 60 -13.83 -14.47 5.92
CA ALA A 60 -14.00 -13.02 5.90
C ALA A 60 -12.65 -12.28 5.91
N LEU A 61 -11.68 -12.74 6.70
CA LEU A 61 -10.34 -12.16 6.72
C LEU A 61 -9.62 -12.35 5.38
N VAL A 62 -9.61 -13.57 4.83
CA VAL A 62 -8.89 -13.89 3.58
C VAL A 62 -9.52 -13.22 2.36
N PHE A 63 -10.84 -13.12 2.28
CA PHE A 63 -11.55 -12.67 1.07
C PHE A 63 -12.12 -11.26 1.13
N ALA A 64 -12.48 -10.74 2.31
CA ALA A 64 -13.08 -9.40 2.45
C ALA A 64 -12.16 -8.37 3.11
N VAL A 65 -11.25 -8.79 4.00
CA VAL A 65 -10.28 -7.88 4.65
C VAL A 65 -8.96 -7.81 3.89
N ASN A 66 -8.48 -8.89 3.28
CA ASN A 66 -7.24 -8.83 2.50
C ASN A 66 -7.37 -7.87 1.30
N HIS A 67 -6.36 -7.01 1.11
CA HIS A 67 -6.33 -5.88 0.17
C HIS A 67 -7.39 -4.79 0.37
N TYR A 68 -8.19 -4.84 1.44
CA TYR A 68 -9.18 -3.81 1.75
C TYR A 68 -8.50 -2.47 2.07
N ASN A 69 -8.85 -1.42 1.32
CA ASN A 69 -8.34 -0.06 1.52
C ASN A 69 -9.23 0.68 2.53
N ALA A 70 -8.80 0.72 3.79
CA ALA A 70 -9.49 1.49 4.81
C ALA A 70 -9.30 3.00 4.59
N ILE A 71 -10.39 3.73 4.87
CA ILE A 71 -10.36 5.19 4.90
C ILE A 71 -9.75 5.70 6.21
N ASP A 72 -9.27 6.93 6.17
CA ASP A 72 -8.71 7.65 7.32
C ASP A 72 -9.82 8.37 8.13
N THR A 73 -9.41 9.28 9.02
CA THR A 73 -10.34 10.10 9.81
C THR A 73 -10.89 11.32 9.07
N SER A 74 -10.19 11.85 8.05
CA SER A 74 -10.64 13.01 7.28
C SER A 74 -11.68 12.65 6.21
N THR A 75 -11.61 11.45 5.63
CA THR A 75 -12.59 11.00 4.63
C THR A 75 -13.97 10.71 5.26
N PRO A 76 -15.09 11.13 4.64
CA PRO A 76 -16.44 10.73 5.05
C PRO A 76 -16.66 9.22 4.92
N ARG A 77 -17.40 8.63 5.88
CA ARG A 77 -17.70 7.18 5.91
C ARG A 77 -18.59 6.71 4.76
N TYR A 78 -19.42 7.59 4.20
CA TYR A 78 -20.25 7.30 3.03
C TYR A 78 -19.74 8.13 1.85
N ASN A 79 -19.32 7.48 0.78
CA ASN A 79 -19.07 8.14 -0.51
C ASN A 79 -19.78 7.38 -1.64
N GLY A 80 -20.47 8.09 -2.53
CA GLY A 80 -21.23 7.47 -3.63
C GLY A 80 -22.23 6.38 -3.19
N GLY A 81 -22.87 6.55 -2.03
CA GLY A 81 -23.79 5.55 -1.44
C GLY A 81 -23.12 4.29 -0.87
N LYS A 82 -21.79 4.17 -0.94
CA LYS A 82 -21.04 3.04 -0.39
C LYS A 82 -20.46 3.39 0.99
N LEU A 83 -20.72 2.54 1.98
CA LEU A 83 -20.06 2.61 3.29
C LEU A 83 -18.61 2.15 3.15
N ARG A 84 -17.66 3.00 3.54
CA ARG A 84 -16.24 2.69 3.68
C ARG A 84 -15.89 2.62 5.17
N LEU A 85 -15.42 1.46 5.61
CA LEU A 85 -14.94 1.18 6.96
C LEU A 85 -13.54 1.76 7.19
N ARG A 86 -13.30 2.25 8.40
CA ARG A 86 -11.97 2.62 8.93
C ARG A 86 -11.25 1.40 9.50
N VAL A 87 -9.93 1.52 9.70
CA VAL A 87 -9.08 0.54 10.39
C VAL A 87 -9.72 0.08 11.71
N SER A 88 -10.20 1.03 12.52
CA SER A 88 -10.87 0.77 13.81
C SER A 88 -12.16 -0.02 13.69
N ASP A 89 -12.95 0.21 12.63
CA ASP A 89 -14.22 -0.49 12.44
C ASP A 89 -13.96 -1.96 12.10
N VAL A 90 -12.98 -2.22 11.20
CA VAL A 90 -12.58 -3.57 10.80
C VAL A 90 -11.96 -4.34 11.98
N THR A 91 -11.04 -3.75 12.75
CA THR A 91 -10.46 -4.43 13.91
C THR A 91 -11.48 -4.69 15.00
N THR A 92 -12.44 -3.78 15.23
CA THR A 92 -13.55 -4.00 16.16
C THR A 92 -14.46 -5.15 15.72
N LEU A 93 -14.78 -5.25 14.43
CA LEU A 93 -15.58 -6.37 13.89
C LEU A 93 -14.87 -7.72 14.06
N VAL A 94 -13.55 -7.78 13.81
CA VAL A 94 -12.74 -9.00 14.03
C VAL A 94 -12.72 -9.37 15.53
N SER A 95 -12.53 -8.38 16.42
CA SER A 95 -12.57 -8.59 17.87
C SER A 95 -13.95 -9.07 18.34
N ALA A 96 -15.04 -8.49 17.85
CA ALA A 96 -16.40 -8.94 18.17
C ALA A 96 -16.65 -10.39 17.73
N GLY A 97 -16.20 -10.76 16.51
CA GLY A 97 -16.24 -12.15 16.04
C GLY A 97 -15.46 -13.11 16.94
N LEU A 98 -14.26 -12.73 17.39
CA LEU A 98 -13.47 -13.50 18.34
C LEU A 98 -14.17 -13.66 19.71
N VAL A 99 -14.86 -12.63 20.21
CA VAL A 99 -15.65 -12.72 21.46
C VAL A 99 -16.81 -13.71 21.32
N VAL A 100 -17.55 -13.66 20.21
CA VAL A 100 -18.64 -14.61 19.93
C VAL A 100 -18.14 -16.05 19.85
N ILE A 101 -17.02 -16.29 19.16
CA ILE A 101 -16.38 -17.61 19.11
C ILE A 101 -15.96 -18.06 20.51
N LYS A 102 -15.29 -17.19 21.29
CA LYS A 102 -14.85 -17.50 22.67
C LYS A 102 -16.02 -17.86 23.58
N PHE A 103 -17.18 -17.23 23.42
CA PHE A 103 -18.41 -17.62 24.16
C PHE A 103 -18.81 -19.06 23.86
N PHE A 104 -18.86 -19.47 22.58
CA PHE A 104 -19.16 -20.86 22.21
C PHE A 104 -18.08 -21.84 22.69
N THR A 105 -16.80 -21.47 22.58
CA THR A 105 -15.66 -22.25 23.12
C THR A 105 -15.80 -22.47 24.64
N ALA A 106 -16.14 -21.42 25.40
CA ALA A 106 -16.29 -21.51 26.86
C ALA A 106 -17.51 -22.35 27.25
N ALA A 107 -18.66 -22.14 26.60
CA ALA A 107 -19.87 -22.92 26.84
C ALA A 107 -19.67 -24.41 26.51
N TRP A 108 -19.07 -24.74 25.37
CA TRP A 108 -18.74 -26.12 25.02
C TRP A 108 -17.66 -26.70 25.95
N GLY A 109 -16.62 -25.92 26.27
CA GLY A 109 -15.54 -26.31 27.19
C GLY A 109 -16.07 -26.71 28.57
N ALA A 110 -16.98 -25.93 29.15
CA ALA A 110 -17.62 -26.26 30.43
C ALA A 110 -18.41 -27.59 30.35
N ILE A 111 -19.19 -27.79 29.29
CA ILE A 111 -19.93 -29.05 29.05
C ILE A 111 -18.96 -30.23 28.89
N ALA A 112 -17.88 -30.05 28.13
CA ALA A 112 -16.88 -31.08 27.88
C ALA A 112 -16.13 -31.47 29.17
N VAL A 113 -15.69 -30.49 29.96
CA VAL A 113 -15.04 -30.73 31.27
C VAL A 113 -15.99 -31.44 32.23
N TRP A 114 -17.26 -31.00 32.33
CA TRP A 114 -18.27 -31.65 33.16
C TRP A 114 -18.52 -33.11 32.74
N ARG A 115 -18.65 -33.36 31.44
CA ARG A 115 -18.83 -34.72 30.89
C ARG A 115 -17.60 -35.60 31.14
N CYS A 116 -16.39 -35.10 30.91
CA CYS A 116 -15.16 -35.82 31.23
C CYS A 116 -15.06 -36.16 32.72
N ALA A 117 -15.42 -35.25 33.62
CA ALA A 117 -15.43 -35.50 35.07
C ALA A 117 -16.48 -36.55 35.48
N TYR A 118 -17.66 -36.52 34.86
CA TYR A 118 -18.70 -37.54 35.05
C TYR A 118 -18.22 -38.92 34.57
N GLU A 119 -17.64 -39.00 33.37
CA GLU A 119 -17.13 -40.27 32.81
C GLU A 119 -16.00 -40.87 33.67
N LEU A 120 -15.11 -40.02 34.21
CA LEU A 120 -14.01 -40.40 35.12
C LEU A 120 -14.45 -40.78 36.53
N THR A 121 -15.70 -40.48 36.92
CA THR A 121 -16.24 -40.84 38.25
C THR A 121 -17.19 -42.02 38.21
N GLN A 122 -17.91 -42.26 37.11
CA GLN A 122 -18.92 -43.33 37.04
C GLN A 122 -18.47 -44.61 36.31
N ASN A 123 -17.54 -44.56 35.35
CA ASN A 123 -17.18 -45.77 34.60
C ASN A 123 -16.06 -46.55 35.31
N PRO A 124 -16.27 -47.81 35.76
CA PRO A 124 -15.23 -48.57 36.47
C PRO A 124 -13.93 -48.76 35.66
N GLY A 125 -14.02 -48.84 34.32
CA GLY A 125 -12.85 -48.94 33.42
C GLY A 125 -12.07 -47.63 33.19
N ALA A 126 -12.56 -46.49 33.70
CA ALA A 126 -11.89 -45.20 33.67
C ALA A 126 -11.92 -44.48 35.04
N ALA A 127 -12.36 -45.18 36.09
CA ALA A 127 -12.63 -44.61 37.39
C ALA A 127 -11.35 -44.13 38.07
N LEU A 128 -11.35 -42.87 38.50
CA LEU A 128 -10.27 -42.33 39.30
C LEU A 128 -10.28 -42.95 40.70
N SER A 129 -9.09 -43.32 41.19
CA SER A 129 -8.92 -43.64 42.61
C SER A 129 -9.38 -42.44 43.47
N PRO A 130 -10.01 -42.66 44.64
CA PRO A 130 -10.36 -41.56 45.56
C PRO A 130 -9.17 -40.63 45.87
N LYS A 131 -7.95 -41.20 45.91
CA LYS A 131 -6.70 -40.43 46.06
C LYS A 131 -6.41 -39.53 44.86
N GLN A 132 -6.71 -39.95 43.63
CA GLN A 132 -6.55 -39.14 42.41
C GLN A 132 -7.62 -38.06 42.32
N LEU A 133 -8.88 -38.38 42.64
CA LEU A 133 -9.96 -37.38 42.68
C LEU A 133 -9.67 -36.28 43.70
N SER A 134 -9.24 -36.64 44.91
CA SER A 134 -8.79 -35.69 45.95
C SER A 134 -7.60 -34.82 45.51
N PHE A 135 -6.67 -35.37 44.71
CA PHE A 135 -5.57 -34.60 44.13
C PHE A 135 -6.09 -33.58 43.10
N MET A 136 -6.97 -34.01 42.19
CA MET A 136 -7.57 -33.11 41.19
C MET A 136 -8.39 -31.98 41.83
N THR A 137 -9.20 -32.28 42.85
CA THR A 137 -10.02 -31.25 43.51
C THR A 137 -9.18 -30.24 44.30
N ARG A 138 -8.10 -30.71 44.96
CA ARG A 138 -7.19 -29.88 45.77
C ARG A 138 -6.23 -29.02 44.94
N TYR A 139 -5.62 -29.59 43.90
CA TYR A 139 -4.58 -28.92 43.11
C TYR A 139 -5.06 -28.39 41.75
N LYS A 140 -6.30 -28.70 41.34
CA LYS A 140 -6.87 -28.36 40.01
C LYS A 140 -6.06 -28.88 38.82
N LEU A 141 -5.16 -29.83 39.03
CA LEU A 141 -4.31 -30.43 37.99
C LEU A 141 -4.86 -31.80 37.55
N PRO A 142 -4.60 -32.22 36.29
CA PRO A 142 -4.98 -33.54 35.81
C PRO A 142 -4.36 -34.70 36.63
N PRO A 143 -5.00 -35.88 36.69
CA PRO A 143 -4.58 -36.95 37.60
C PRO A 143 -3.24 -37.59 37.19
N TRP A 144 -2.77 -37.38 35.96
CA TRP A 144 -1.49 -37.86 35.45
C TRP A 144 -0.29 -37.00 35.87
N THR A 145 -0.48 -35.75 36.33
CA THR A 145 0.63 -34.88 36.78
C THR A 145 1.10 -35.20 38.21
N ARG A 146 0.33 -36.00 38.94
CA ARG A 146 0.71 -36.51 40.26
C ARG A 146 1.94 -37.40 40.17
N TYR A 147 2.96 -37.12 40.97
CA TYR A 147 4.13 -37.99 41.10
C TYR A 147 3.82 -39.26 41.94
N PRO A 148 4.34 -40.45 41.57
CA PRO A 148 5.04 -40.74 40.31
C PRO A 148 4.07 -40.68 39.11
N PHE A 149 4.52 -40.05 38.01
CA PHE A 149 3.67 -39.72 36.85
C PHE A 149 2.91 -40.95 36.31
N SER A 150 1.61 -40.99 36.55
CA SER A 150 0.75 -42.11 36.15
C SER A 150 0.12 -41.85 34.77
N ARG A 151 0.50 -42.65 33.76
CA ARG A 151 -0.09 -42.55 32.41
C ARG A 151 -1.58 -42.96 32.43
N PRO A 152 -2.44 -42.38 31.57
CA PRO A 152 -3.84 -42.78 31.46
C PRO A 152 -3.97 -44.27 31.17
N LYS A 153 -4.80 -44.98 31.94
CA LYS A 153 -5.07 -46.42 31.75
C LYS A 153 -6.30 -46.61 30.87
N GLY A 154 -6.16 -47.37 29.79
CA GLY A 154 -7.24 -47.67 28.85
C GLY A 154 -7.56 -46.57 27.84
N PHE A 155 -8.22 -46.96 26.74
CA PHE A 155 -8.54 -46.08 25.61
C PHE A 155 -9.40 -44.87 26.00
N ARG A 156 -10.41 -45.07 26.88
CA ARG A 156 -11.31 -43.98 27.32
C ARG A 156 -10.56 -42.88 28.07
N SER A 157 -9.63 -43.24 28.95
CA SER A 157 -8.83 -42.26 29.71
C SER A 157 -7.89 -41.45 28.82
N TRP A 158 -7.30 -42.08 27.80
CA TRP A 158 -6.52 -41.39 26.76
C TRP A 158 -7.37 -40.45 25.91
N ALA A 159 -8.56 -40.89 25.50
CA ALA A 159 -9.49 -40.07 24.76
C ALA A 159 -9.92 -38.82 25.56
N ILE A 160 -10.26 -38.96 26.84
CA ILE A 160 -10.55 -37.83 27.74
C ILE A 160 -9.36 -36.87 27.86
N ALA A 161 -8.13 -37.40 28.00
CA ALA A 161 -6.93 -36.57 28.04
C ALA A 161 -6.74 -35.75 26.74
N LEU A 162 -7.02 -36.34 25.57
CA LEU A 162 -6.97 -35.66 24.28
C LEU A 162 -8.05 -34.58 24.11
N VAL A 163 -9.30 -34.83 24.55
CA VAL A 163 -10.38 -33.81 24.51
C VAL A 163 -10.00 -32.58 25.34
N LEU A 164 -9.46 -32.79 26.54
CA LEU A 164 -8.99 -31.72 27.40
C LEU A 164 -7.79 -30.99 26.76
N LEU A 165 -6.82 -31.73 26.22
CA LEU A 165 -5.65 -31.17 25.54
C LEU A 165 -6.02 -30.28 24.34
N PHE A 166 -6.97 -30.70 23.49
CA PHE A 166 -7.43 -29.90 22.35
C PHE A 166 -8.23 -28.65 22.74
N THR A 167 -8.73 -28.59 23.99
CA THR A 167 -9.48 -27.45 24.52
C THR A 167 -8.56 -26.36 25.10
N VAL A 168 -7.39 -26.71 25.62
CA VAL A 168 -6.46 -25.76 26.27
C VAL A 168 -5.97 -24.65 25.33
N PRO A 169 -5.48 -24.91 24.09
CA PRO A 169 -4.97 -23.86 23.20
C PRO A 169 -5.98 -22.76 22.86
N GLN A 170 -7.28 -23.05 22.88
CA GLN A 170 -8.32 -22.13 22.43
C GLN A 170 -8.34 -20.80 23.19
N GLN A 171 -7.95 -20.81 24.47
CA GLN A 171 -7.92 -19.60 25.30
C GLN A 171 -6.76 -18.65 24.94
N PHE A 172 -5.75 -19.14 24.20
CA PHE A 172 -4.50 -18.43 23.94
C PHE A 172 -4.26 -18.07 22.47
N ILE A 173 -5.08 -18.58 21.53
CA ILE A 173 -4.87 -18.37 20.09
C ILE A 173 -5.45 -17.07 19.53
N ALA A 174 -6.30 -16.33 20.26
CA ALA A 174 -6.90 -15.08 19.76
C ALA A 174 -5.87 -14.06 19.19
N PRO A 175 -4.67 -13.86 19.79
CA PRO A 175 -3.63 -13.01 19.23
C PRO A 175 -3.11 -13.44 17.84
N LEU A 176 -3.19 -14.72 17.47
CA LEU A 176 -2.80 -15.17 16.12
C LEU A 176 -3.68 -14.54 15.06
N LEU A 177 -4.99 -14.41 15.33
CA LEU A 177 -5.95 -13.88 14.37
C LEU A 177 -6.02 -12.35 14.39
N SER A 178 -6.02 -11.73 15.58
CA SER A 178 -5.99 -10.27 15.66
C SER A 178 -4.68 -9.70 15.12
N GLY A 179 -3.57 -10.41 15.31
CA GLY A 179 -2.28 -10.12 14.69
C GLY A 179 -2.13 -10.64 13.25
N ALA A 180 -3.16 -11.20 12.61
CA ALA A 180 -3.08 -11.63 11.21
C ALA A 180 -3.25 -10.46 10.23
N VAL A 181 -3.85 -9.34 10.65
CA VAL A 181 -4.10 -8.16 9.80
C VAL A 181 -3.01 -7.12 10.02
N ASN A 182 -2.17 -6.92 9.01
CA ASN A 182 -1.24 -5.80 8.95
C ASN A 182 -1.89 -4.63 8.19
N TRP A 183 -1.55 -3.40 8.56
CA TRP A 183 -2.12 -2.18 7.99
C TRP A 183 -0.99 -1.35 7.36
N ASN A 184 -0.91 -1.38 6.03
CA ASN A 184 0.17 -0.78 5.26
C ASN A 184 -0.28 0.56 4.65
N PRO A 185 0.57 1.61 4.63
CA PRO A 185 0.29 2.83 3.87
C PRO A 185 0.05 2.52 2.39
N SER A 186 -0.96 3.15 1.81
CA SER A 186 -1.36 2.98 0.41
C SER A 186 -1.97 4.29 -0.12
N SER A 187 -2.15 4.41 -1.43
CA SER A 187 -2.92 5.51 -2.02
C SER A 187 -3.79 5.00 -3.16
N VAL A 188 -5.01 5.54 -3.25
CA VAL A 188 -5.96 5.24 -4.32
C VAL A 188 -6.34 6.52 -5.05
N PRO A 189 -6.72 6.45 -6.34
CA PRO A 189 -7.33 7.59 -7.01
C PRO A 189 -8.62 7.98 -6.28
N ALA A 190 -8.85 9.29 -6.12
CA ALA A 190 -10.12 9.82 -5.63
C ALA A 190 -11.26 9.53 -6.60
N ASP A 191 -12.48 9.44 -6.09
CA ASP A 191 -13.68 9.26 -6.94
C ASP A 191 -14.09 10.57 -7.66
N ALA A 192 -13.57 11.72 -7.24
CA ALA A 192 -13.89 13.05 -7.76
C ALA A 192 -12.66 13.72 -8.38
N THR A 193 -12.88 14.50 -9.45
CA THR A 193 -11.84 15.29 -10.11
C THR A 193 -11.87 16.76 -9.68
N VAL A 194 -10.71 17.42 -9.77
CA VAL A 194 -10.52 18.84 -9.41
C VAL A 194 -9.98 19.60 -10.64
N PRO A 195 -10.52 20.77 -10.99
CA PRO A 195 -9.99 21.57 -12.08
C PRO A 195 -8.66 22.22 -11.69
N VAL A 196 -7.64 22.09 -12.54
CA VAL A 196 -6.29 22.65 -12.36
C VAL A 196 -5.97 23.55 -13.56
N ASN A 197 -5.65 24.82 -13.30
CA ASN A 197 -5.09 25.71 -14.33
C ASN A 197 -3.56 25.54 -14.45
N SER A 198 -3.06 25.45 -15.68
CA SER A 198 -1.65 25.38 -16.07
C SER A 198 -0.94 26.74 -16.09
N THR A 199 -1.65 27.87 -16.20
CA THR A 199 -1.05 29.24 -16.20
C THR A 199 -1.18 29.95 -14.85
N ASP A 200 -0.39 30.98 -14.60
CA ASP A 200 -0.57 31.84 -13.41
C ASP A 200 -1.88 32.65 -13.56
N PRO A 201 -2.72 32.78 -12.50
CA PRO A 201 -3.89 33.66 -12.54
C PRO A 201 -3.58 35.14 -12.82
N SER A 202 -2.32 35.57 -12.70
CA SER A 202 -1.84 36.92 -13.02
C SER A 202 -1.17 37.06 -14.41
N ALA A 203 -1.13 35.99 -15.21
CA ALA A 203 -0.56 36.00 -16.55
C ALA A 203 -1.30 36.98 -17.48
N THR A 204 -0.56 37.78 -18.24
CA THR A 204 -1.15 38.64 -19.28
C THR A 204 -0.21 38.83 -20.46
N SER A 205 -0.78 38.76 -21.67
CA SER A 205 -0.09 39.09 -22.92
C SER A 205 0.24 40.58 -23.04
N ASP A 206 -0.43 41.46 -22.29
CA ASP A 206 -0.24 42.91 -22.37
C ASP A 206 1.19 43.34 -22.05
N PHE A 207 1.92 42.58 -21.23
CA PHE A 207 3.32 42.88 -20.90
C PHE A 207 4.34 42.22 -21.84
N TRP A 208 3.91 41.58 -22.94
CA TRP A 208 4.83 40.99 -23.91
C TRP A 208 5.72 42.04 -24.62
N TYR A 209 5.20 43.24 -24.91
CA TYR A 209 6.02 44.29 -25.51
C TYR A 209 7.22 44.69 -24.63
N GLN A 210 7.09 44.59 -23.30
CA GLN A 210 8.18 44.88 -22.36
C GLN A 210 9.31 43.84 -22.44
N TYR A 211 9.00 42.61 -22.87
CA TYR A 211 10.00 41.58 -23.10
C TYR A 211 10.80 41.86 -24.39
N LEU A 212 10.11 42.28 -25.46
CA LEU A 212 10.70 42.59 -26.76
C LEU A 212 11.58 43.86 -26.77
N VAL A 213 11.17 44.91 -26.06
CA VAL A 213 11.86 46.20 -26.07
C VAL A 213 13.30 46.05 -25.54
N ASN A 214 14.29 46.32 -26.39
CA ASN A 214 15.72 46.18 -26.05
C ASN A 214 16.11 46.97 -24.79
N SER A 215 15.61 48.20 -24.65
CA SER A 215 15.86 49.06 -23.49
C SER A 215 15.19 48.59 -22.18
N TYR A 216 14.49 47.45 -22.18
CA TYR A 216 13.82 46.89 -21.00
C TYR A 216 14.30 45.47 -20.65
N ALA A 217 15.62 45.27 -20.71
CA ALA A 217 16.30 44.07 -20.20
C ALA A 217 15.82 43.55 -18.82
N PRO A 218 15.37 44.38 -17.84
CA PRO A 218 14.84 43.88 -16.58
C PRO A 218 13.69 42.86 -16.72
N LYS A 219 12.79 42.98 -17.71
CA LYS A 219 11.73 41.99 -17.91
C LYS A 219 12.30 40.64 -18.34
N ARG A 220 13.26 40.64 -19.26
CA ARG A 220 13.96 39.42 -19.71
C ARG A 220 14.72 38.78 -18.54
N ALA A 221 15.37 39.58 -17.68
CA ALA A 221 16.03 39.10 -16.47
C ALA A 221 15.04 38.51 -15.43
N THR A 222 13.82 39.05 -15.31
CA THR A 222 12.76 38.43 -14.48
C THR A 222 12.34 37.07 -15.03
N ILE A 223 12.14 36.95 -16.35
CA ILE A 223 11.78 35.66 -16.99
C ILE A 223 12.91 34.64 -16.82
N LEU A 224 14.17 35.03 -17.02
CA LEU A 224 15.34 34.18 -16.80
C LEU A 224 15.41 33.63 -15.37
N ARG A 225 15.26 34.50 -14.36
CA ARG A 225 15.29 34.10 -12.94
C ARG A 225 14.10 33.21 -12.57
N LEU A 226 12.92 33.47 -13.14
CA LEU A 226 11.75 32.60 -12.99
C LEU A 226 12.02 31.22 -13.59
N ALA A 227 12.57 31.15 -14.81
CA ALA A 227 12.96 29.90 -15.45
C ALA A 227 14.00 29.12 -14.63
N ALA A 228 15.03 29.78 -14.09
CA ALA A 228 16.00 29.12 -13.22
C ALA A 228 15.35 28.49 -11.97
N GLY A 229 14.43 29.20 -11.31
CA GLY A 229 13.67 28.65 -10.18
C GLY A 229 12.73 27.50 -10.56
N LEU A 230 12.12 27.55 -11.75
CA LEU A 230 11.29 26.48 -12.30
C LEU A 230 12.12 25.24 -12.63
N ALA A 231 13.33 25.39 -13.17
CA ALA A 231 14.26 24.30 -13.44
C ALA A 231 14.64 23.56 -12.15
N SER A 232 15.02 24.28 -11.09
CA SER A 232 15.29 23.67 -9.78
C SER A 232 14.06 22.92 -9.27
N MET A 233 12.87 23.55 -9.24
CA MET A 233 11.65 22.90 -8.74
C MET A 233 11.26 21.62 -9.51
N ALA A 234 11.50 21.57 -10.81
CA ALA A 234 11.15 20.41 -11.63
C ALA A 234 12.12 19.22 -11.51
N TRP A 235 13.36 19.45 -11.04
CA TRP A 235 14.46 18.47 -11.12
C TRP A 235 15.33 18.32 -9.87
N SER A 236 15.01 19.00 -8.75
CA SER A 236 15.75 18.86 -7.49
C SER A 236 15.38 17.63 -6.64
N ASP A 237 14.34 16.88 -7.00
CA ASP A 237 13.88 15.71 -6.23
C ASP A 237 14.60 14.42 -6.68
N SER A 238 15.57 13.99 -5.89
CA SER A 238 16.38 12.78 -6.12
C SER A 238 15.61 11.47 -6.05
N SER A 239 14.37 11.46 -5.57
CA SER A 239 13.50 10.28 -5.65
C SER A 239 12.87 10.08 -7.04
N THR A 240 12.92 11.11 -7.89
CA THR A 240 12.29 11.15 -9.22
C THR A 240 13.32 11.21 -10.38
N VAL A 241 14.61 11.27 -10.06
CA VAL A 241 15.72 11.46 -11.01
C VAL A 241 16.75 10.35 -10.81
N SER A 242 17.21 9.76 -11.91
CA SER A 242 18.17 8.67 -11.93
C SER A 242 19.60 9.17 -11.67
N GLN A 243 20.54 8.25 -11.41
CA GLN A 243 21.97 8.58 -11.38
C GLN A 243 22.49 9.17 -12.71
N ASN A 244 21.77 8.95 -13.82
CA ASN A 244 22.10 9.50 -15.14
C ASN A 244 21.36 10.84 -15.44
N GLY A 245 20.72 11.46 -14.44
CA GLY A 245 19.99 12.74 -14.59
C GLY A 245 18.65 12.62 -15.34
N THR A 246 18.29 11.42 -15.80
CA THR A 246 17.03 11.13 -16.48
C THR A 246 15.90 10.92 -15.48
N SER A 247 14.63 11.03 -15.91
CA SER A 247 13.49 10.73 -15.04
C SER A 247 13.40 9.23 -14.68
N LEU A 248 12.97 8.95 -13.45
CA LEU A 248 12.57 7.61 -12.98
C LEU A 248 11.05 7.39 -13.07
N THR A 249 10.27 8.44 -13.31
CA THR A 249 8.81 8.48 -13.13
C THR A 249 8.02 8.71 -14.41
N GLY A 250 8.69 8.87 -15.55
CA GLY A 250 8.05 9.17 -16.84
C GLY A 250 9.08 9.39 -17.95
N ASN A 251 8.70 10.17 -18.96
CA ASN A 251 9.52 10.42 -20.16
C ASN A 251 10.50 11.61 -20.05
N GLY A 252 10.56 12.27 -18.89
CA GLY A 252 11.36 13.47 -18.67
C GLY A 252 10.75 14.77 -19.21
N CYS A 253 9.55 14.76 -19.77
CA CYS A 253 8.82 15.96 -20.16
C CYS A 253 7.93 16.40 -18.99
N ARG A 254 8.39 17.44 -18.28
CA ARG A 254 7.82 17.97 -17.04
C ARG A 254 7.27 19.39 -17.23
N HIS A 255 6.20 19.72 -16.51
CA HIS A 255 5.56 21.03 -16.46
C HIS A 255 5.28 21.44 -15.01
N VAL A 256 5.62 22.68 -14.65
CA VAL A 256 5.34 23.25 -13.32
C VAL A 256 3.98 23.97 -13.31
N VAL A 257 2.99 23.31 -12.69
CA VAL A 257 1.64 23.82 -12.48
C VAL A 257 1.53 24.65 -11.18
N ASN A 258 0.37 25.29 -10.96
CA ASN A 258 0.08 25.92 -9.68
C ASN A 258 -0.13 24.88 -8.56
N ASP A 259 0.05 25.32 -7.32
CA ASP A 259 -0.24 24.49 -6.15
C ASP A 259 -1.76 24.45 -5.92
N TYR A 260 -2.34 23.26 -6.09
CA TYR A 260 -3.74 22.96 -5.77
C TYR A 260 -3.87 21.99 -4.58
N GLY A 261 -2.81 21.80 -3.79
CA GLY A 261 -2.77 20.84 -2.69
C GLY A 261 -2.82 19.37 -3.13
N LEU A 262 -2.47 19.10 -4.39
CA LEU A 262 -2.48 17.75 -4.96
C LEU A 262 -1.23 16.97 -4.51
N THR A 263 -1.44 15.69 -4.18
CA THR A 263 -0.42 14.78 -3.66
C THR A 263 0.35 14.10 -4.80
N VAL A 264 1.59 13.68 -4.51
CA VAL A 264 2.40 12.85 -5.44
C VAL A 264 1.61 11.61 -5.87
N ASN A 265 1.77 11.20 -7.13
CA ASN A 265 0.99 10.17 -7.84
C ASN A 265 -0.47 10.53 -8.18
N SER A 266 -0.95 11.74 -7.86
CA SER A 266 -2.17 12.29 -8.48
C SER A 266 -1.98 12.35 -10.00
N THR A 267 -3.06 12.28 -10.77
CA THR A 267 -2.97 12.38 -12.24
C THR A 267 -3.63 13.64 -12.75
N LEU A 268 -3.12 14.16 -13.87
CA LEU A 268 -3.67 15.29 -14.62
C LEU A 268 -3.97 14.82 -16.04
N ALA A 269 -5.22 14.95 -16.49
CA ALA A 269 -5.60 14.47 -17.82
C ALA A 269 -5.60 15.60 -18.86
N ASN A 270 -5.17 15.28 -20.09
CA ASN A 270 -5.12 16.19 -21.24
C ASN A 270 -4.26 17.46 -21.06
N SER A 271 -3.25 17.41 -20.19
CA SER A 271 -2.34 18.53 -19.94
C SER A 271 -1.42 18.82 -21.13
N VAL A 272 -1.18 20.10 -21.41
CA VAL A 272 -0.11 20.54 -22.30
C VAL A 272 1.18 20.61 -21.49
N VAL A 273 2.23 19.95 -21.99
CA VAL A 273 3.52 19.80 -21.30
C VAL A 273 4.63 20.12 -22.31
N PRO A 274 5.64 20.96 -21.98
CA PRO A 274 6.78 21.16 -22.87
C PRO A 274 7.56 19.87 -23.00
N CYS A 275 8.13 19.61 -24.18
CA CYS A 275 8.84 18.36 -24.41
C CYS A 275 9.91 18.53 -25.50
N ILE A 276 11.04 17.86 -25.31
CA ILE A 276 12.21 17.94 -26.18
C ILE A 276 12.81 16.55 -26.36
N LYS A 277 12.96 16.15 -27.62
CA LYS A 277 13.51 14.87 -28.05
C LYS A 277 14.86 15.09 -28.70
N PHE A 278 15.88 14.38 -28.23
CA PHE A 278 17.20 14.35 -28.83
C PHE A 278 17.28 13.22 -29.84
N HIS A 279 17.93 13.47 -30.97
CA HIS A 279 18.22 12.47 -31.99
C HIS A 279 19.71 12.12 -32.02
N SER A 280 20.58 13.11 -31.78
CA SER A 280 22.02 12.91 -31.59
C SER A 280 22.69 14.10 -30.89
N ILE A 281 23.79 13.81 -30.21
CA ILE A 281 24.84 14.77 -29.86
C ILE A 281 26.11 14.28 -30.57
N SER A 282 26.75 15.15 -31.36
CA SER A 282 27.95 14.80 -32.11
C SER A 282 29.03 15.82 -31.82
N TRP A 283 29.95 15.46 -30.92
CA TRP A 283 31.09 16.28 -30.53
C TRP A 283 32.13 16.38 -31.65
N ALA A 284 32.77 17.55 -31.76
CA ALA A 284 33.89 17.76 -32.64
C ALA A 284 35.13 16.98 -32.16
N MET A 285 35.71 16.20 -33.07
CA MET A 285 36.91 15.39 -32.84
C MET A 285 38.18 16.06 -33.40
N SER A 286 38.03 17.14 -34.17
CA SER A 286 39.13 17.94 -34.71
C SER A 286 38.76 19.42 -34.83
N ALA A 287 39.77 20.30 -34.89
CA ALA A 287 39.58 21.74 -35.09
C ALA A 287 38.79 22.06 -36.38
N SER A 288 38.98 21.27 -37.43
CA SER A 288 38.30 21.42 -38.73
C SER A 288 36.80 21.13 -38.69
N GLU A 289 36.30 20.47 -37.66
CA GLU A 289 34.86 20.21 -37.46
C GLU A 289 34.13 21.37 -36.77
N ILE A 290 34.86 22.37 -36.28
CA ILE A 290 34.30 23.55 -35.59
C ILE A 290 34.28 24.73 -36.58
N PRO A 291 33.10 25.18 -37.06
CA PRO A 291 33.03 26.36 -37.91
C PRO A 291 33.47 27.61 -37.13
N THR A 292 34.32 28.45 -37.72
CA THR A 292 34.86 29.66 -37.06
C THR A 292 33.74 30.57 -36.55
N ALA A 293 32.65 30.73 -37.32
CA ALA A 293 31.49 31.51 -36.88
C ALA A 293 30.82 30.96 -35.60
N VAL A 294 30.85 29.64 -35.39
CA VAL A 294 30.31 29.00 -34.17
C VAL A 294 31.25 29.20 -32.99
N SER A 295 32.57 29.03 -33.17
CA SER A 295 33.54 29.30 -32.10
C SER A 295 33.54 30.77 -31.70
N ASP A 296 33.44 31.68 -32.67
CA ASP A 296 33.44 33.12 -32.42
C ASP A 296 32.18 33.56 -31.67
N LEU A 297 31.00 32.99 -31.98
CA LEU A 297 29.76 33.24 -31.26
C LEU A 297 29.80 32.74 -29.80
N VAL A 298 30.45 31.61 -29.52
CA VAL A 298 30.59 31.09 -28.14
C VAL A 298 31.63 31.85 -27.32
N THR A 299 32.69 32.33 -27.97
CA THR A 299 33.88 32.84 -27.27
C THR A 299 34.01 34.36 -27.32
N THR A 300 34.00 34.97 -28.51
CA THR A 300 34.40 36.37 -28.70
C THR A 300 33.20 37.31 -28.80
N ASN A 301 32.07 36.82 -29.34
CA ASN A 301 30.82 37.56 -29.54
C ASN A 301 29.68 37.00 -28.66
N ALA A 302 30.01 36.45 -27.48
CA ALA A 302 29.06 35.70 -26.65
C ALA A 302 27.88 36.54 -26.15
N GLU A 303 28.04 37.87 -26.08
CA GLU A 303 26.94 38.80 -25.79
C GLU A 303 25.83 38.79 -26.83
N THR A 304 26.11 38.36 -28.07
CA THR A 304 25.09 38.22 -29.13
C THR A 304 24.18 37.01 -28.95
N LEU A 305 24.60 36.03 -28.13
CA LEU A 305 23.79 34.88 -27.72
C LEU A 305 22.93 35.18 -26.47
N SER A 306 23.26 36.24 -25.72
CA SER A 306 22.54 36.65 -24.51
C SER A 306 21.37 37.57 -24.82
N LEU A 307 20.18 37.21 -24.35
CA LEU A 307 19.01 38.08 -24.38
C LEU A 307 19.15 39.27 -23.42
N LEU A 308 20.05 39.17 -22.44
CA LEU A 308 20.36 40.25 -21.50
C LEU A 308 21.49 41.16 -21.97
N ASN A 309 22.13 40.87 -23.11
CA ASN A 309 23.40 41.47 -23.53
C ASN A 309 24.49 41.26 -22.43
N ASP A 310 24.47 40.08 -21.81
CA ASP A 310 25.45 39.64 -20.82
C ASP A 310 26.60 38.89 -21.50
N THR A 311 27.80 38.98 -20.94
CA THR A 311 29.02 38.48 -21.58
C THR A 311 29.28 37.03 -21.18
N LEU A 312 28.54 36.09 -21.78
CA LEU A 312 28.48 34.69 -21.34
C LEU A 312 29.88 34.03 -21.21
N TYR A 313 30.86 34.36 -22.05
CA TYR A 313 32.22 33.80 -21.94
C TYR A 313 32.93 34.11 -20.60
N GLN A 314 32.50 35.13 -19.85
CA GLN A 314 33.09 35.48 -18.55
C GLN A 314 32.73 34.47 -17.45
N TYR A 315 31.76 33.58 -17.68
CA TYR A 315 31.41 32.50 -16.77
C TYR A 315 32.38 31.33 -16.94
N THR A 316 33.48 31.38 -16.19
CA THR A 316 34.63 30.45 -16.30
C THR A 316 34.47 29.14 -15.53
N ASN A 317 33.32 28.88 -14.92
CA ASN A 317 33.08 27.64 -14.17
C ASN A 317 32.80 26.46 -15.14
N PRO A 318 33.50 25.31 -14.99
CA PRO A 318 33.20 24.10 -15.76
C PRO A 318 31.72 23.72 -15.66
N GLY A 319 31.10 23.44 -16.81
CA GLY A 319 29.69 23.12 -16.95
C GLY A 319 28.86 24.25 -17.54
N HIS A 320 29.40 25.46 -17.63
CA HIS A 320 28.82 26.50 -18.47
C HIS A 320 28.71 26.04 -19.93
N ALA A 321 27.48 26.00 -20.46
CA ALA A 321 27.19 25.61 -21.82
C ALA A 321 26.17 26.56 -22.46
N VAL A 322 26.27 26.73 -23.79
CA VAL A 322 25.36 27.55 -24.59
C VAL A 322 24.88 26.75 -25.80
N LEU A 323 23.56 26.66 -25.98
CA LEU A 323 22.92 26.01 -27.12
C LEU A 323 22.21 27.06 -27.98
N PHE A 324 22.48 27.09 -29.29
CA PHE A 324 21.90 28.06 -30.20
C PHE A 324 21.83 27.54 -31.64
N ASN A 325 21.08 28.23 -32.50
CA ASN A 325 21.09 27.99 -33.94
C ASN A 325 21.78 29.19 -34.63
N PRO A 326 22.93 29.00 -35.31
CA PRO A 326 23.68 30.11 -35.91
C PRO A 326 22.91 30.81 -37.05
N ASP A 327 22.00 30.09 -37.73
CA ASP A 327 21.16 30.63 -38.81
C ASP A 327 19.90 31.34 -38.30
N LYS A 328 19.61 31.24 -36.98
CA LYS A 328 18.38 31.74 -36.36
C LYS A 328 18.60 32.25 -34.93
N LEU A 329 19.47 33.25 -34.81
CA LEU A 329 19.67 34.03 -33.58
C LEU A 329 18.41 34.83 -33.21
N TRP A 330 18.39 35.39 -31.99
CA TRP A 330 17.27 36.21 -31.51
C TRP A 330 17.15 37.52 -32.28
N ASP A 331 15.92 37.88 -32.64
CA ASP A 331 15.60 39.13 -33.33
C ASP A 331 14.59 39.96 -32.50
N PRO A 332 15.02 41.09 -31.91
CA PRO A 332 14.14 41.98 -31.15
C PRO A 332 13.21 42.85 -32.02
N SER A 333 13.32 42.80 -33.36
CA SER A 333 12.44 43.54 -34.27
C SER A 333 11.05 42.90 -34.46
N GLN A 334 10.83 41.72 -33.88
CA GLN A 334 9.54 41.02 -33.94
C GLN A 334 8.49 41.76 -33.11
N TYR A 335 7.34 42.07 -33.72
CA TYR A 335 6.21 42.74 -33.08
C TYR A 335 5.04 41.79 -32.84
N GLY A 336 4.32 42.00 -31.74
CA GLY A 336 3.19 41.16 -31.35
C GLY A 336 3.64 39.84 -30.68
N LEU A 337 2.67 39.01 -30.31
CA LEU A 337 2.94 37.69 -29.72
C LEU A 337 3.54 36.75 -30.77
N PRO A 338 4.47 35.86 -30.39
CA PRO A 338 5.09 34.94 -31.34
C PRO A 338 4.07 33.95 -31.94
N GLU A 339 4.34 33.53 -33.16
CA GLU A 339 3.62 32.44 -33.83
C GLU A 339 3.97 31.08 -33.23
N ALA A 340 3.08 30.10 -33.38
CA ALA A 340 3.32 28.74 -32.89
C ALA A 340 4.34 28.02 -33.76
N THR A 341 5.51 27.70 -33.19
CA THR A 341 6.59 26.99 -33.88
C THR A 341 6.80 25.58 -33.33
N LEU A 342 7.09 24.62 -34.22
CA LEU A 342 7.75 23.36 -33.87
C LEU A 342 9.19 23.47 -34.39
N ILE A 343 10.18 23.19 -33.55
CA ILE A 343 11.59 23.24 -33.96
C ILE A 343 12.10 21.81 -34.10
N SER A 344 12.76 21.52 -35.21
CA SER A 344 13.39 20.24 -35.48
C SER A 344 14.59 20.43 -36.40
N GLY A 345 15.79 20.10 -35.94
CA GLY A 345 17.02 20.30 -36.72
C GLY A 345 18.29 20.37 -35.87
N PRO A 346 19.43 20.68 -36.50
CA PRO A 346 20.70 20.86 -35.81
C PRO A 346 20.72 22.16 -34.98
N GLN A 347 21.51 22.13 -33.92
CA GLN A 347 21.84 23.24 -33.03
C GLN A 347 23.34 23.15 -32.72
N SER A 348 24.01 24.29 -32.54
CA SER A 348 25.39 24.36 -32.08
C SER A 348 25.41 24.42 -30.55
N LEU A 349 26.24 23.57 -29.94
CA LEU A 349 26.52 23.56 -28.51
C LEU A 349 28.00 23.91 -28.29
N GLY A 350 28.27 24.89 -27.44
CA GLY A 350 29.57 25.08 -26.80
C GLY A 350 29.48 24.73 -25.31
N LEU A 351 30.44 23.98 -24.78
CA LEU A 351 30.52 23.59 -23.37
C LEU A 351 31.93 23.86 -22.83
N LEU A 352 32.03 24.67 -21.77
CA LEU A 352 33.26 24.93 -21.04
C LEU A 352 33.56 23.76 -20.09
N ILE A 353 34.69 23.10 -20.31
CA ILE A 353 35.12 21.90 -19.56
C ILE A 353 36.21 22.19 -18.52
N ALA A 354 36.98 23.27 -18.70
CA ALA A 354 38.02 23.70 -17.78
C ALA A 354 38.31 25.19 -17.94
N ASN A 355 38.89 25.81 -16.90
CA ASN A 355 39.48 27.13 -16.98
C ASN A 355 40.83 27.13 -16.25
N GLN A 356 41.90 26.95 -17.01
CA GLN A 356 43.27 26.81 -16.52
C GLN A 356 44.23 27.41 -17.54
N TYR A 357 45.20 28.21 -17.10
CA TYR A 357 46.19 28.82 -17.99
C TYR A 357 47.20 27.78 -18.50
N THR A 358 46.80 26.98 -19.49
CA THR A 358 47.66 26.03 -20.21
C THR A 358 47.61 26.29 -21.71
N ASP A 359 48.76 26.13 -22.37
CA ASP A 359 48.84 26.19 -23.82
C ASP A 359 48.12 24.97 -24.42
N ASP A 360 47.25 25.20 -25.40
CA ASP A 360 46.44 24.19 -26.12
C ASP A 360 45.51 23.31 -25.26
N CYS A 361 45.09 23.72 -24.05
CA CYS A 361 44.18 22.93 -23.20
C CYS A 361 44.69 21.50 -22.89
N LYS A 362 45.99 21.39 -22.63
CA LYS A 362 46.68 20.14 -22.25
C LYS A 362 47.03 20.14 -20.77
N GLY A 363 47.11 18.95 -20.17
CA GLY A 363 47.48 18.79 -18.76
C GLY A 363 46.48 19.42 -17.81
N LEU A 364 45.18 19.30 -18.15
CA LEU A 364 44.09 19.88 -17.38
C LEU A 364 43.87 19.15 -16.06
N ASP A 365 43.60 19.91 -14.99
CA ASP A 365 43.30 19.35 -13.68
C ASP A 365 41.93 18.64 -13.67
N VAL A 366 41.87 17.51 -12.93
CA VAL A 366 40.65 16.74 -12.70
C VAL A 366 39.59 17.62 -12.03
N ASN A 367 38.37 17.62 -12.56
CA ASN A 367 37.28 18.49 -12.08
C ASN A 367 35.93 17.74 -12.02
N ASN A 368 34.82 18.48 -11.98
CA ASN A 368 33.47 17.93 -11.88
C ASN A 368 33.14 16.93 -13.02
N PHE A 369 33.76 17.07 -14.20
CA PHE A 369 33.60 16.14 -15.33
C PHE A 369 34.50 14.90 -15.27
N GLY A 370 35.32 14.75 -14.22
CA GLY A 370 36.33 13.70 -14.13
C GLY A 370 37.67 14.15 -14.73
N ASP A 371 38.35 13.24 -15.40
CA ASP A 371 39.67 13.47 -16.01
C ASP A 371 39.53 14.14 -17.39
N VAL A 372 39.30 15.45 -17.37
CA VAL A 372 39.07 16.27 -18.58
C VAL A 372 40.28 16.33 -19.53
N ASP A 373 41.48 15.91 -19.12
CA ASP A 373 42.59 15.82 -20.05
C ASP A 373 42.46 14.59 -20.98
N LYS A 374 41.83 13.51 -20.50
CA LYS A 374 41.65 12.22 -21.20
C LYS A 374 40.39 12.12 -22.05
N ILE A 375 39.52 13.12 -22.07
CA ILE A 375 38.32 13.09 -22.91
C ILE A 375 38.72 13.05 -24.40
N PRO A 376 38.03 12.27 -25.25
CA PRO A 376 38.41 12.10 -26.64
C PRO A 376 38.05 13.29 -27.55
N GLN A 377 37.18 14.19 -27.10
CA GLN A 377 36.72 15.38 -27.84
C GLN A 377 37.86 16.39 -28.06
N TYR A 378 37.79 17.16 -29.16
CA TYR A 378 38.75 18.22 -29.43
C TYR A 378 38.58 19.40 -28.47
N LYS A 379 39.60 19.64 -27.65
CA LYS A 379 39.67 20.73 -26.67
C LYS A 379 40.10 22.03 -27.37
N TYR A 380 39.15 22.95 -27.53
CA TYR A 380 39.37 24.27 -28.12
C TYR A 380 39.80 25.27 -27.02
N GLY A 381 41.03 25.75 -27.09
CA GLY A 381 41.55 26.76 -26.17
C GLY A 381 41.17 28.18 -26.60
N TRP A 382 40.76 29.00 -25.63
CA TRP A 382 40.51 30.43 -25.81
C TRP A 382 41.19 31.25 -24.70
N ALA A 383 41.05 32.57 -24.74
CA ALA A 383 41.63 33.51 -23.79
C ALA A 383 41.29 33.18 -22.32
N LEU A 384 42.10 33.74 -21.40
CA LEU A 384 41.97 33.54 -19.94
C LEU A 384 42.15 32.08 -19.45
N GLY A 385 42.53 31.15 -20.34
CA GLY A 385 42.70 29.73 -20.01
C GLY A 385 41.41 28.90 -20.12
N THR A 386 40.34 29.44 -20.71
CA THR A 386 39.10 28.67 -20.89
C THR A 386 39.26 27.61 -21.97
N CYS A 387 38.80 26.40 -21.67
CA CYS A 387 38.80 25.26 -22.58
C CYS A 387 37.37 24.84 -22.88
N PHE A 388 37.02 24.86 -24.17
CA PHE A 388 35.71 24.49 -24.68
C PHE A 388 35.77 23.17 -25.45
N ILE A 389 34.65 22.45 -25.46
CA ILE A 389 34.33 21.44 -26.48
C ILE A 389 33.04 21.84 -27.18
N PHE A 390 32.93 21.47 -28.45
CA PHE A 390 31.82 21.85 -29.31
C PHE A 390 31.08 20.60 -29.81
N ALA A 391 29.76 20.70 -29.97
CA ALA A 391 28.95 19.66 -30.59
C ALA A 391 27.88 20.23 -31.53
N ASN A 392 27.49 19.39 -32.49
CA ASN A 392 26.24 19.52 -33.21
C ASN A 392 25.18 18.66 -32.50
N VAL A 393 24.11 19.28 -32.02
CA VAL A 393 22.99 18.61 -31.33
C VAL A 393 21.79 18.60 -32.27
N THR A 394 21.36 17.43 -32.71
CA THR A 394 20.13 17.29 -33.50
C THR A 394 18.97 16.98 -32.58
N LEU A 395 17.99 17.87 -32.51
CA LEU A 395 16.86 17.76 -31.59
C LEU A 395 15.52 18.19 -32.24
N SER A 396 14.42 17.80 -31.61
CA SER A 396 13.10 18.36 -31.85
C SER A 396 12.51 18.90 -30.54
N ALA A 397 12.06 20.15 -30.55
CA ALA A 397 11.48 20.83 -29.39
C ALA A 397 10.06 21.31 -29.70
N GLY A 398 9.13 21.07 -28.78
CA GLY A 398 7.74 21.47 -28.90
C GLY A 398 6.97 21.30 -27.58
N VAL A 399 5.66 21.09 -27.68
CA VAL A 399 4.80 20.66 -26.57
C VAL A 399 4.10 19.35 -26.92
N THR A 400 3.75 18.55 -25.94
CA THR A 400 2.86 17.38 -26.08
C THR A 400 1.52 17.64 -25.39
N THR A 401 0.47 16.96 -25.85
CA THR A 401 -0.80 16.87 -25.12
C THR A 401 -0.84 15.52 -24.42
N SER A 402 -0.37 15.48 -23.18
CA SER A 402 -0.31 14.25 -22.39
C SER A 402 -1.73 13.80 -22.05
N LYS A 403 -2.08 12.54 -22.40
CA LYS A 403 -3.37 11.96 -22.02
C LYS A 403 -3.50 11.83 -20.50
N VAL A 404 -2.39 11.46 -19.84
CA VAL A 404 -2.26 11.31 -18.40
C VAL A 404 -0.84 11.72 -18.03
N SER A 405 -0.71 12.87 -17.37
CA SER A 405 0.51 13.22 -16.63
C SER A 405 0.37 12.85 -15.16
N THR A 406 1.47 12.52 -14.49
CA THR A 406 1.50 12.18 -13.07
C THR A 406 2.17 13.30 -12.28
N TYR A 407 1.60 13.70 -11.14
CA TYR A 407 2.24 14.61 -10.19
C TYR A 407 3.45 13.92 -9.55
N VAL A 408 4.66 14.38 -9.86
CA VAL A 408 5.92 13.91 -9.26
C VAL A 408 6.26 14.70 -7.99
N THR A 409 5.84 15.96 -7.92
CA THR A 409 5.74 16.77 -6.68
C THR A 409 4.36 17.42 -6.63
N SER A 410 4.01 18.21 -5.61
CA SER A 410 2.70 18.89 -5.54
C SER A 410 2.47 19.93 -6.66
N ARG A 411 3.54 20.33 -7.37
CA ARG A 411 3.50 21.38 -8.39
C ARG A 411 4.12 20.96 -9.73
N VAL A 412 4.67 19.76 -9.85
CA VAL A 412 5.33 19.29 -11.06
C VAL A 412 4.60 18.07 -11.59
N VAL A 413 4.13 18.14 -12.82
CA VAL A 413 3.51 17.02 -13.54
C VAL A 413 4.43 16.52 -14.64
N GLU A 414 4.43 15.21 -14.88
CA GLU A 414 5.27 14.57 -15.89
C GLU A 414 4.44 13.68 -16.83
N ASP A 415 4.66 13.80 -18.14
CA ASP A 415 4.02 12.94 -19.14
C ASP A 415 4.49 11.47 -18.99
N GLN A 416 3.53 10.56 -19.06
CA GLN A 416 3.73 9.12 -18.88
C GLN A 416 3.85 8.38 -20.23
N THR A 417 3.66 9.08 -21.35
CA THR A 417 3.81 8.55 -22.72
C THR A 417 5.28 8.28 -23.01
N PRO A 418 5.72 7.08 -23.45
CA PRO A 418 7.12 6.83 -23.81
C PRO A 418 7.67 7.88 -24.79
N ILE A 419 8.92 8.34 -24.59
CA ILE A 419 9.47 9.49 -25.34
C ILE A 419 9.47 9.29 -26.88
N ASP A 420 9.53 8.03 -27.33
CA ASP A 420 9.44 7.67 -28.76
C ASP A 420 8.02 7.71 -29.34
N GLU A 421 7.00 7.63 -28.49
CA GLU A 421 5.57 7.74 -28.84
C GLU A 421 5.03 9.18 -28.70
N VAL A 422 5.82 10.09 -28.14
CA VAL A 422 5.42 11.50 -27.95
C VAL A 422 5.28 12.22 -29.28
N VAL A 423 4.08 12.73 -29.54
CA VAL A 423 3.79 13.59 -30.70
C VAL A 423 3.97 15.05 -30.31
N LEU A 424 5.13 15.62 -30.67
CA LEU A 424 5.41 17.04 -30.50
C LEU A 424 4.53 17.90 -31.42
N LYS A 425 4.00 18.98 -30.86
CA LYS A 425 3.19 19.99 -31.55
C LYS A 425 3.88 21.36 -31.45
N ALA A 426 3.58 22.21 -32.43
CA ALA A 426 3.99 23.60 -32.41
C ALA A 426 3.33 24.36 -31.25
N ASN A 427 4.08 25.26 -30.61
CA ASN A 427 3.56 26.19 -29.61
C ASN A 427 4.38 27.50 -29.66
N ARG A 428 3.76 28.60 -29.23
CA ARG A 428 4.28 29.95 -29.40
C ARG A 428 5.55 30.25 -28.61
N TRP A 429 5.75 29.57 -27.48
CA TRP A 429 6.91 29.82 -26.61
C TRP A 429 8.13 28.98 -26.99
N VAL A 430 7.98 27.96 -27.83
CA VAL A 430 9.06 27.00 -28.19
C VAL A 430 10.33 27.72 -28.68
N GLN A 431 10.19 28.67 -29.62
CA GLN A 431 11.34 29.42 -30.14
C GLN A 431 11.93 30.38 -29.08
N GLN A 432 11.09 31.01 -28.26
CA GLN A 432 11.52 31.93 -27.21
C GLN A 432 12.27 31.16 -26.10
N SER A 433 11.83 29.95 -25.77
CA SER A 433 12.49 29.04 -24.84
C SER A 433 13.89 28.66 -25.32
N LEU A 434 14.05 28.34 -26.61
CA LEU A 434 15.36 28.03 -27.19
C LEU A 434 16.29 29.25 -27.21
N TRP A 435 15.76 30.44 -27.51
CA TRP A 435 16.56 31.68 -27.44
C TRP A 435 16.96 32.07 -26.02
N LEU A 436 16.22 31.66 -24.99
CA LEU A 436 16.58 31.87 -23.58
C LEU A 436 17.62 30.83 -23.08
N LEU A 437 17.91 29.77 -23.84
CA LEU A 437 18.80 28.69 -23.38
C LEU A 437 20.23 29.14 -23.08
N PRO A 438 20.92 29.98 -23.87
CA PRO A 438 22.28 30.42 -23.52
C PRO A 438 22.34 31.01 -22.11
N ASP A 439 21.55 32.06 -21.83
CA ASP A 439 21.50 32.69 -20.50
C ASP A 439 21.09 31.70 -19.39
N LEU A 440 20.11 30.83 -19.66
CA LEU A 440 19.53 29.93 -18.65
C LEU A 440 20.44 28.75 -18.33
N MET A 441 21.14 28.19 -19.32
CA MET A 441 22.10 27.11 -19.11
C MET A 441 23.31 27.63 -18.33
N THR A 442 23.81 28.83 -18.63
CA THR A 442 24.84 29.55 -17.83
C THR A 442 24.39 29.78 -16.39
N MET A 443 23.15 30.23 -16.19
CA MET A 443 22.61 30.49 -14.85
C MET A 443 22.42 29.20 -14.04
N VAL A 444 21.85 28.15 -14.64
CA VAL A 444 21.58 26.87 -13.98
C VAL A 444 22.89 26.15 -13.61
N SER A 445 23.88 26.12 -14.50
CA SER A 445 25.20 25.54 -14.21
C SER A 445 25.92 26.31 -13.09
N SER A 446 25.88 27.64 -13.14
CA SER A 446 26.48 28.50 -12.10
C SER A 446 25.80 28.38 -10.74
N MET A 447 24.47 28.15 -10.73
CA MET A 447 23.72 27.89 -9.50
C MET A 447 23.95 26.48 -8.93
N ASN A 448 24.41 25.54 -9.74
CA ASN A 448 24.58 24.12 -9.39
C ASN A 448 23.38 23.52 -8.62
N SER A 449 22.17 23.89 -9.04
CA SER A 449 20.91 23.62 -8.30
C SER A 449 20.15 22.38 -8.78
N THR A 450 20.72 21.69 -9.76
CA THR A 450 20.12 20.56 -10.49
C THR A 450 20.91 19.29 -10.24
N LEU A 451 20.23 18.15 -10.11
CA LEU A 451 20.85 16.83 -9.87
C LEU A 451 21.47 16.22 -11.14
N LEU A 452 22.20 17.03 -11.91
CA LEU A 452 22.85 16.62 -13.15
C LEU A 452 24.17 15.89 -12.85
N PRO A 453 24.35 14.64 -13.31
CA PRO A 453 25.64 13.97 -13.20
C PRO A 453 26.63 14.59 -14.18
N THR A 454 27.80 14.99 -13.68
CA THR A 454 28.90 15.55 -14.49
C THR A 454 30.00 14.52 -14.72
N TRP A 455 30.34 13.73 -13.69
CA TRP A 455 31.53 12.89 -13.67
C TRP A 455 31.54 11.82 -14.78
N ASP A 456 32.55 11.87 -15.66
CA ASP A 456 32.73 11.01 -16.83
C ASP A 456 31.46 10.88 -17.72
N ASN A 457 30.57 11.88 -17.71
CA ASN A 457 29.23 11.77 -18.30
C ASN A 457 28.76 13.04 -19.03
N ILE A 458 29.64 13.61 -19.85
CA ILE A 458 29.43 14.85 -20.62
C ILE A 458 28.15 14.79 -21.49
N ASP A 459 27.86 13.66 -22.13
CA ASP A 459 26.69 13.50 -23.02
C ASP A 459 25.36 13.66 -22.26
N HIS A 460 25.17 12.91 -21.17
CA HIS A 460 23.94 13.02 -20.37
C HIS A 460 23.89 14.34 -19.58
N TYR A 461 25.04 14.93 -19.23
CA TYR A 461 25.08 16.28 -18.67
C TYR A 461 24.49 17.30 -19.65
N ALA A 462 25.01 17.33 -20.88
CA ALA A 462 24.55 18.25 -21.92
C ALA A 462 23.08 18.01 -22.28
N GLU A 463 22.69 16.76 -22.51
CA GLU A 463 21.31 16.38 -22.84
C GLU A 463 20.32 16.83 -21.75
N ASN A 464 20.61 16.51 -20.49
CA ASN A 464 19.71 16.85 -19.40
C ASN A 464 19.75 18.35 -19.05
N LEU A 465 20.90 19.04 -19.14
CA LEU A 465 20.96 20.49 -18.95
C LEU A 465 20.06 21.21 -19.97
N ILE A 466 20.21 20.87 -21.26
CA ILE A 466 19.37 21.41 -22.34
C ILE A 466 17.90 21.09 -22.08
N ARG A 467 17.57 19.84 -21.70
CA ARG A 467 16.20 19.41 -21.38
C ARG A 467 15.61 20.24 -20.25
N GLN A 468 16.28 20.30 -19.10
CA GLN A 468 15.79 20.98 -17.90
C GLN A 468 15.59 22.49 -18.16
N CYS A 469 16.56 23.13 -18.82
CA CYS A 469 16.47 24.54 -19.19
C CYS A 469 15.35 24.80 -20.21
N TYR A 470 15.16 23.96 -21.23
CA TYR A 470 14.10 24.16 -22.23
C TYR A 470 12.70 24.10 -21.62
N LEU A 471 12.44 23.07 -20.79
CA LEU A 471 11.17 22.87 -20.10
C LEU A 471 10.85 24.08 -19.20
N ALA A 472 11.83 24.49 -18.40
CA ALA A 472 11.67 25.60 -17.46
C ALA A 472 11.58 26.97 -18.12
N ALA A 473 12.29 27.18 -19.23
CA ALA A 473 12.14 28.37 -20.07
C ALA A 473 10.72 28.44 -20.63
N TRP A 474 10.19 27.34 -21.20
CA TRP A 474 8.81 27.27 -21.68
C TRP A 474 7.79 27.56 -20.57
N ASP A 475 7.95 26.91 -19.41
CA ASP A 475 7.11 27.15 -18.24
C ASP A 475 7.14 28.63 -17.81
N SER A 476 8.30 29.29 -17.88
CA SER A 476 8.41 30.71 -17.51
C SER A 476 7.62 31.65 -18.44
N PHE A 477 7.58 31.36 -19.75
CA PHE A 477 6.78 32.11 -20.72
C PHE A 477 5.28 31.82 -20.60
N HIS A 478 4.92 30.53 -20.60
CA HIS A 478 3.54 30.04 -20.41
C HIS A 478 2.92 30.61 -19.13
N ARG A 479 3.68 30.56 -18.03
CA ARG A 479 3.26 31.12 -16.73
C ARG A 479 3.12 32.64 -16.73
N SER A 480 3.90 33.38 -17.53
CA SER A 480 3.94 34.84 -17.48
C SER A 480 2.98 35.54 -18.44
N PHE A 481 2.66 34.91 -19.57
CA PHE A 481 2.04 35.60 -20.72
C PHE A 481 0.77 34.94 -21.28
N ASP A 482 0.48 33.67 -21.00
CA ASP A 482 -0.76 33.04 -21.49
C ASP A 482 -1.94 33.28 -20.53
N THR A 483 -2.90 34.09 -20.99
CA THR A 483 -4.14 34.45 -20.29
C THR A 483 -5.11 33.27 -20.18
N ASP A 484 -5.25 32.50 -21.26
CA ASP A 484 -6.29 31.46 -21.42
C ASP A 484 -5.71 30.07 -21.13
N GLY A 485 -5.22 29.90 -19.90
CA GLY A 485 -4.61 28.65 -19.45
C GLY A 485 -5.57 27.46 -19.53
N THR A 486 -5.03 26.31 -19.93
CA THR A 486 -5.80 25.07 -20.10
C THR A 486 -6.23 24.49 -18.75
N VAL A 487 -7.49 24.68 -18.39
CA VAL A 487 -8.09 24.02 -17.22
C VAL A 487 -8.19 22.52 -17.49
N SER A 488 -7.34 21.76 -16.82
CA SER A 488 -7.20 20.32 -16.98
C SER A 488 -7.80 19.59 -15.75
N PRO A 489 -8.56 18.51 -15.91
CA PRO A 489 -9.11 17.78 -14.78
C PRO A 489 -8.03 16.89 -14.14
N ALA A 490 -7.78 17.11 -12.85
CA ALA A 490 -6.91 16.28 -12.04
C ALA A 490 -7.71 15.23 -11.25
N THR A 491 -7.15 14.04 -11.07
CA THR A 491 -7.64 13.01 -10.13
C THR A 491 -6.67 12.93 -8.95
N PRO A 492 -7.03 13.46 -7.77
CA PRO A 492 -6.19 13.40 -6.57
C PRO A 492 -5.86 11.96 -6.15
N ARG A 493 -4.73 11.77 -5.45
CA ARG A 493 -4.49 10.55 -4.65
C ARG A 493 -4.93 10.74 -3.21
N GLU A 494 -5.88 9.91 -2.80
CA GLU A 494 -6.31 9.81 -1.41
C GLU A 494 -5.40 8.85 -0.67
N SER A 495 -4.89 9.27 0.49
CA SER A 495 -4.19 8.38 1.41
C SER A 495 -5.15 7.33 1.96
N ARG A 496 -4.70 6.07 1.98
CA ARG A 496 -5.45 4.91 2.46
C ARG A 496 -4.53 4.02 3.28
N VAL A 497 -5.14 3.14 4.07
CA VAL A 497 -4.41 2.11 4.79
C VAL A 497 -4.92 0.77 4.30
N GLN A 498 -4.09 0.04 3.55
CA GLN A 498 -4.45 -1.25 2.99
C GLN A 498 -4.21 -2.36 4.01
N ALA A 499 -5.22 -3.19 4.23
CA ALA A 499 -5.07 -4.42 5.00
C ALA A 499 -4.32 -5.48 4.18
N THR A 500 -3.31 -6.11 4.80
CA THR A 500 -2.61 -7.28 4.27
C THR A 500 -2.75 -8.41 5.29
N VAL A 501 -3.35 -9.52 4.88
CA VAL A 501 -3.69 -10.62 5.78
C VAL A 501 -2.67 -11.75 5.69
N SER A 502 -2.11 -12.13 6.83
CA SER A 502 -1.17 -13.24 6.95
C SER A 502 -1.93 -14.57 6.92
N ASN A 503 -2.06 -15.14 5.72
CA ASN A 503 -2.74 -16.43 5.51
C ASN A 503 -2.19 -17.55 6.42
N SER A 504 -0.89 -17.59 6.69
CA SER A 504 -0.29 -18.56 7.61
C SER A 504 -0.80 -18.41 9.05
N ARG A 505 -0.99 -17.18 9.54
CA ARG A 505 -1.57 -16.90 10.87
C ARG A 505 -3.07 -17.29 10.91
N VAL A 506 -3.84 -16.92 9.88
CA VAL A 506 -5.27 -17.27 9.79
C VAL A 506 -5.48 -18.79 9.73
N ILE A 507 -4.71 -19.49 8.87
CA ILE A 507 -4.80 -20.95 8.72
C ILE A 507 -4.34 -21.66 10.00
N SER A 508 -3.26 -21.19 10.65
CA SER A 508 -2.81 -21.76 11.93
C SER A 508 -3.85 -21.59 13.03
N TRP A 509 -4.45 -20.40 13.14
CA TRP A 509 -5.55 -20.15 14.08
C TRP A 509 -6.76 -21.05 13.80
N LEU A 510 -7.17 -21.18 12.53
CA LEU A 510 -8.30 -22.03 12.13
C LEU A 510 -8.01 -23.50 12.43
N ALA A 511 -6.81 -23.99 12.07
CA ALA A 511 -6.40 -25.37 12.33
C ALA A 511 -6.42 -25.71 13.83
N ILE A 512 -5.91 -24.82 14.69
CA ILE A 512 -5.99 -25.02 16.14
C ILE A 512 -7.46 -24.94 16.61
N SER A 513 -8.27 -24.03 16.09
CA SER A 513 -9.70 -23.94 16.41
C SER A 513 -10.49 -25.21 16.03
N LEU A 514 -10.12 -25.87 14.93
CA LEU A 514 -10.71 -27.13 14.51
C LEU A 514 -10.33 -28.31 15.43
N LEU A 515 -9.20 -28.27 16.14
CA LEU A 515 -8.89 -29.29 17.17
C LEU A 515 -9.96 -29.35 18.27
N HIS A 516 -10.54 -28.22 18.66
CA HIS A 516 -11.65 -28.17 19.62
C HIS A 516 -12.91 -28.87 19.08
N THR A 517 -13.17 -28.72 17.77
CA THR A 517 -14.24 -29.42 17.06
C THR A 517 -14.00 -30.94 17.05
N ILE A 518 -12.77 -31.37 16.73
CA ILE A 518 -12.36 -32.78 16.74
C ILE A 518 -12.47 -33.37 18.15
N GLY A 519 -12.05 -32.64 19.20
CA GLY A 519 -12.23 -33.04 20.59
C GLY A 519 -13.71 -33.18 20.98
N GLY A 520 -14.57 -32.29 20.49
CA GLY A 520 -16.02 -32.40 20.70
C GLY A 520 -16.62 -33.64 20.03
N ILE A 521 -16.25 -33.92 18.78
CA ILE A 521 -16.66 -35.14 18.06
C ILE A 521 -16.16 -36.40 18.78
N LEU A 522 -14.92 -36.41 19.26
CA LEU A 522 -14.34 -37.53 20.01
C LEU A 522 -15.14 -37.81 21.28
N LEU A 523 -15.44 -36.78 22.08
CA LEU A 523 -16.27 -36.89 23.29
C LEU A 523 -17.66 -37.46 22.98
N ILE A 524 -18.33 -36.96 21.94
CA ILE A 524 -19.64 -37.45 21.50
C ILE A 524 -19.55 -38.92 21.06
N SER A 525 -18.49 -39.30 20.34
CA SER A 525 -18.28 -40.68 19.88
C SER A 525 -18.07 -41.66 21.04
N MET A 526 -17.41 -41.23 22.13
CA MET A 526 -17.28 -42.03 23.35
C MET A 526 -18.63 -42.25 24.02
N LEU A 527 -19.39 -41.18 24.21
CA LEU A 527 -20.71 -41.19 24.86
C LEU A 527 -21.77 -41.95 24.03
N SER A 528 -21.51 -42.19 22.74
CA SER A 528 -22.40 -42.92 21.83
C SER A 528 -22.18 -44.44 21.81
N ARG A 529 -21.08 -44.95 22.40
CA ARG A 529 -20.83 -46.40 22.43
C ARG A 529 -21.79 -47.07 23.41
N PRO A 530 -22.56 -48.10 23.00
CA PRO A 530 -23.34 -48.89 23.94
C PRO A 530 -22.41 -49.56 24.95
N GLU A 531 -22.89 -49.62 26.18
CA GLU A 531 -22.25 -50.36 27.25
C GLU A 531 -22.35 -51.86 26.90
N PRO A 532 -21.25 -52.64 26.94
CA PRO A 532 -21.35 -54.07 26.73
C PRO A 532 -22.22 -54.64 27.86
N GLU A 533 -23.33 -55.29 27.49
CA GLU A 533 -24.15 -56.00 28.46
C GLU A 533 -23.28 -57.05 29.14
N VAL A 534 -23.07 -56.89 30.44
CA VAL A 534 -22.41 -57.90 31.27
C VAL A 534 -23.32 -59.12 31.25
N SER A 535 -22.91 -60.15 30.52
CA SER A 535 -23.60 -61.43 30.53
C SER A 535 -23.50 -62.00 31.94
N ASN A 536 -24.59 -61.90 32.70
CA ASN A 536 -24.74 -62.62 33.96
C ASN A 536 -24.65 -64.11 33.65
N GLY A 537 -23.52 -64.74 33.97
CA GLY A 537 -23.38 -66.18 33.94
C GLY A 537 -24.19 -66.79 35.08
N GLU A 538 -25.33 -67.37 34.76
CA GLU A 538 -26.00 -68.32 35.65
C GLU A 538 -25.22 -69.64 35.63
N ASP A 539 -24.21 -69.78 36.49
CA ASP A 539 -23.63 -71.08 36.81
C ASP A 539 -24.35 -71.71 38.01
N SER A 540 -24.96 -72.87 37.77
CA SER A 540 -25.88 -73.54 38.68
C SER A 540 -25.19 -74.48 39.68
N ALA A 541 -25.51 -74.29 40.96
CA ALA A 541 -25.69 -75.29 42.02
C ALA A 541 -24.70 -76.48 42.17
N GLY A 542 -24.00 -76.51 43.31
CA GLY A 542 -23.40 -77.72 43.90
C GLY A 542 -23.41 -77.67 45.44
N LYS A 543 -24.18 -78.56 46.07
CA LYS A 543 -24.10 -78.99 47.50
C LYS A 543 -22.71 -79.60 47.80
N GLU A 544 -22.17 -79.76 49.02
CA GLU A 544 -22.48 -79.47 50.44
C GLU A 544 -21.13 -79.56 51.24
N ASP A 545 -20.93 -79.33 52.54
CA ASP A 545 -21.76 -79.14 53.75
C ASP A 545 -20.96 -78.38 54.85
N SER A 546 -21.51 -78.30 56.08
CA SER A 546 -20.81 -78.27 57.39
C SER A 546 -20.25 -76.95 57.96
N ALA A 547 -21.09 -76.34 58.80
CA ALA A 547 -20.79 -75.85 60.16
C ALA A 547 -19.72 -74.75 60.44
N GLY A 548 -20.21 -73.61 60.96
CA GLY A 548 -19.85 -73.25 62.34
C GLY A 548 -19.24 -71.87 62.63
N THR A 549 -20.00 -71.09 63.42
CA THR A 549 -19.53 -70.07 64.41
C THR A 549 -19.42 -68.59 63.98
N GLU A 550 -19.83 -67.77 64.94
CA GLU A 550 -19.98 -66.30 65.05
C GLU A 550 -18.67 -65.51 64.73
N ASP A 551 -18.60 -64.17 64.61
CA ASP A 551 -19.49 -63.12 65.14
C ASP A 551 -19.30 -61.75 64.42
N SER A 552 -20.16 -60.78 64.79
CA SER A 552 -19.91 -59.34 64.91
C SER A 552 -20.03 -58.43 63.68
N ALA A 553 -20.86 -57.39 63.87
CA ALA A 553 -21.31 -56.45 62.85
C ALA A 553 -20.45 -55.18 62.76
N ARG A 554 -20.42 -54.54 61.58
CA ARG A 554 -20.14 -53.09 61.49
C ARG A 554 -20.87 -52.41 60.33
N ARG A 555 -21.82 -51.55 60.67
CA ARG A 555 -22.65 -50.75 59.75
C ARG A 555 -22.03 -49.36 59.61
N VAL A 556 -21.65 -48.94 58.41
CA VAL A 556 -21.25 -47.55 58.12
C VAL A 556 -21.92 -47.12 56.82
N GLY A 557 -22.75 -46.07 56.89
CA GLY A 557 -23.45 -45.51 55.73
C GLY A 557 -22.58 -44.53 54.94
N GLY A 558 -22.89 -44.36 53.65
CA GLY A 558 -22.20 -43.40 52.78
C GLY A 558 -23.15 -42.78 51.76
N THR A 559 -23.67 -41.59 52.06
CA THR A 559 -24.58 -40.84 51.16
C THR A 559 -24.30 -39.32 51.09
N GLU A 560 -23.31 -38.77 51.81
CA GLU A 560 -23.06 -37.31 51.81
C GLU A 560 -22.04 -36.80 50.77
N ALA A 561 -21.12 -37.65 50.28
CA ALA A 561 -19.99 -37.23 49.43
C ALA A 561 -20.38 -36.59 48.08
N GLY A 562 -21.65 -36.66 47.66
CA GLY A 562 -22.15 -36.06 46.42
C GLY A 562 -22.46 -34.56 46.49
N LYS A 563 -22.73 -34.00 47.67
CA LYS A 563 -23.16 -32.59 47.79
C LYS A 563 -21.98 -31.59 47.79
N ASP A 564 -20.88 -31.90 48.45
CA ASP A 564 -19.75 -30.97 48.58
C ASP A 564 -19.00 -30.70 47.25
N ILE A 565 -19.13 -31.59 46.27
CA ILE A 565 -18.57 -31.40 44.93
C ILE A 565 -19.32 -30.29 44.17
N MET A 566 -20.63 -30.13 44.40
CA MET A 566 -21.46 -29.12 43.73
C MET A 566 -21.08 -27.69 44.14
N ASN A 567 -20.89 -27.45 45.44
CA ASN A 567 -20.53 -26.13 45.98
C ASN A 567 -19.15 -25.67 45.49
N ASN A 568 -18.21 -26.60 45.29
CA ASN A 568 -16.86 -26.31 44.81
C ASN A 568 -16.74 -26.13 43.29
N LEU A 569 -17.76 -26.50 42.51
CA LEU A 569 -17.80 -26.27 41.05
C LEU A 569 -18.52 -24.97 40.66
N ALA A 570 -19.47 -24.50 41.48
CA ALA A 570 -20.05 -23.16 41.31
C ALA A 570 -19.00 -22.05 41.48
N ALA A 571 -18.03 -22.23 42.40
CA ALA A 571 -16.94 -21.30 42.64
C ALA A 571 -15.85 -21.26 41.53
N LEU A 572 -15.98 -22.05 40.47
CA LEU A 572 -15.05 -22.07 39.33
C LEU A 572 -15.51 -21.21 38.14
N ASN A 573 -16.70 -20.61 38.21
CA ASN A 573 -17.19 -19.62 37.24
C ASN A 573 -17.00 -18.19 37.76
N PHE A 574 -15.75 -17.72 37.86
CA PHE A 574 -15.35 -16.29 37.73
C PHE A 574 -13.83 -16.16 37.91
N LEU A 575 -13.09 -16.36 36.81
CA LEU A 575 -11.73 -15.85 36.54
C LEU A 575 -11.44 -15.94 35.04
#